data_AF-A0A7S0ARG6-F1
#
_entry.id   AF-A0A7S0ARG6-F1
#
_cell.length_a   1.000
_cell.length_b   1.000
_cell.length_c   1.000
_cell.angle_alpha   90.00
_cell.angle_beta   90.00
_cell.angle_gamma   90.00
#
_symmetry.space_group_name_H-M   'P 1'
#
loop_
_entity.id
_entity.type
_entity.pdbx_description
1 polymer ?
#
loop_
_entity_poly.entity_id
_entity_poly.type
_entity_poly.pdbx_seq_one_letter_code
_entity_poly.pdbx_strand_id
1 'polypeptide(L)'
;MFTGCNVTRKTVDFGVEAVLLHPESRGRVVVPTARAEVPPVAEYPALWESDYRRLEAVLLRFGEALGLEEKDLVADKGESLAQSVRSHGYLYQHFCCSARVAPEGQPGVCDEGLRVRGVRGLYVADASALPFLPSSHTSAPALLVGELAAASALETYRAGFARASAVRAAEAARRGTRAALLAAPGSGAGEDLAGFARAPTAQLRVLSDAGQVDLPLVGLGTGTLRAHRVTDAVAAFLRLGGRHLDTAAMYDNYVAVRAGIEASLVNFSDIVVTGKMMPLGRDSVRGAVAAALAGLGRPRLEVA
;
A
#
# COMPACT_ATOMS: atom_id res chain seq x y z
N MET A 1 -13.83 -1.44 -3.13
CA MET A 1 -13.47 -2.74 -3.73
C MET A 1 -13.20 -2.48 -5.20
N PHE A 2 -12.13 -3.04 -5.76
CA PHE A 2 -11.48 -2.57 -6.99
C PHE A 2 -11.79 -3.56 -8.14
N THR A 3 -12.16 -3.05 -9.32
CA THR A 3 -12.61 -3.87 -10.45
C THR A 3 -11.94 -3.39 -11.73
N GLY A 4 -11.35 -4.34 -12.46
CA GLY A 4 -10.66 -4.09 -13.72
C GLY A 4 -11.29 -4.82 -14.88
N CYS A 5 -10.91 -4.44 -16.09
CA CYS A 5 -11.31 -5.11 -17.31
C CYS A 5 -10.10 -5.26 -18.24
N ASN A 6 -9.92 -6.48 -18.76
CA ASN A 6 -8.95 -6.81 -19.80
C ASN A 6 -9.70 -6.91 -21.12
N VAL A 7 -9.38 -6.02 -22.06
CA VAL A 7 -10.25 -5.72 -23.21
C VAL A 7 -9.50 -5.76 -24.54
N THR A 8 -8.29 -6.32 -24.56
CA THR A 8 -7.50 -6.45 -25.79
C THR A 8 -7.63 -7.82 -26.40
N ARG A 9 -8.03 -7.81 -27.66
CA ARG A 9 -7.89 -8.92 -28.60
C ARG A 9 -6.44 -9.38 -28.72
N LYS A 10 -6.21 -10.70 -28.80
CA LYS A 10 -4.88 -11.33 -28.98
C LYS A 10 -4.13 -10.97 -30.29
N THR A 11 -4.70 -10.10 -31.13
CA THR A 11 -4.17 -9.68 -32.42
C THR A 11 -3.41 -8.34 -32.38
N VAL A 12 -3.42 -7.63 -31.25
CA VAL A 12 -2.53 -6.48 -30.99
C VAL A 12 -1.42 -6.88 -30.02
N ASP A 13 -0.21 -6.34 -30.22
CA ASP A 13 0.99 -6.77 -29.48
C ASP A 13 0.97 -6.47 -27.96
N PHE A 14 -0.03 -5.77 -27.45
CA PHE A 14 -0.10 -5.29 -26.07
C PHE A 14 -1.48 -5.49 -25.45
N GLY A 15 -1.49 -5.62 -24.13
CA GLY A 15 -2.71 -5.67 -23.33
C GLY A 15 -3.11 -4.29 -22.80
N VAL A 16 -4.43 -4.06 -22.69
CA VAL A 16 -5.00 -2.87 -22.03
C VAL A 16 -5.81 -3.36 -20.86
N GLU A 17 -5.38 -2.93 -19.67
CA GLU A 17 -6.08 -3.13 -18.43
C GLU A 17 -6.61 -1.77 -17.95
N ALA A 18 -7.93 -1.60 -17.93
CA ALA A 18 -8.59 -0.43 -17.36
C ALA A 18 -9.12 -0.76 -15.97
N VAL A 19 -8.80 0.06 -14.95
CA VAL A 19 -9.17 -0.24 -13.57
C VAL A 19 -9.69 0.98 -12.81
N LEU A 20 -10.78 0.80 -12.08
CA LEU A 20 -11.36 1.85 -11.24
C LEU A 20 -10.63 1.96 -9.91
N LEU A 21 -9.87 3.04 -9.74
CA LEU A 21 -9.18 3.37 -8.49
C LEU A 21 -10.15 3.78 -7.38
N HIS A 22 -11.22 4.50 -7.75
CA HIS A 22 -12.28 4.98 -6.85
C HIS A 22 -13.66 4.70 -7.44
N PRO A 23 -14.10 3.43 -7.51
CA PRO A 23 -15.46 3.11 -7.91
C PRO A 23 -16.44 3.68 -6.89
N GLU A 24 -17.68 3.94 -7.30
CA GLU A 24 -18.79 4.24 -6.40
C GLU A 24 -19.34 2.97 -5.74
N SER A 25 -19.28 1.85 -6.46
CA SER A 25 -19.74 0.53 -6.04
C SER A 25 -19.14 0.11 -4.70
N ARG A 26 -19.98 -0.42 -3.80
CA ARG A 26 -19.58 -0.97 -2.50
C ARG A 26 -20.14 -2.39 -2.36
N GLY A 27 -19.35 -3.27 -1.74
CA GLY A 27 -19.76 -4.59 -1.31
C GLY A 27 -19.56 -4.73 0.20
N ARG A 28 -20.06 -5.83 0.78
CA ARG A 28 -19.86 -6.17 2.20
C ARG A 28 -19.49 -7.63 2.36
N VAL A 29 -18.85 -7.96 3.48
CA VAL A 29 -18.62 -9.36 3.90
C VAL A 29 -19.44 -9.58 5.17
N VAL A 30 -20.29 -10.59 5.16
CA VAL A 30 -21.20 -10.93 6.27
C VAL A 30 -20.80 -12.28 6.82
N VAL A 31 -20.63 -12.37 8.14
CA VAL A 31 -20.46 -13.63 8.86
C VAL A 31 -21.84 -14.06 9.37
N PRO A 32 -22.50 -15.07 8.77
CA PRO A 32 -23.89 -15.38 9.06
C PRO A 32 -24.08 -16.13 10.39
N THR A 33 -23.01 -16.65 10.99
CA THR A 33 -23.06 -17.49 12.20
C THR A 33 -21.74 -17.38 12.97
N ALA A 34 -21.75 -17.61 14.28
CA ALA A 34 -20.54 -17.64 15.11
C ALA A 34 -19.64 -18.89 14.89
N ARG A 35 -20.08 -19.88 14.12
CA ARG A 35 -19.30 -21.08 13.74
C ARG A 35 -18.29 -20.72 12.64
N ALA A 36 -17.00 -20.89 12.93
CA ALA A 36 -15.90 -20.54 12.03
C ALA A 36 -15.82 -21.41 10.77
N GLU A 37 -16.45 -22.59 10.79
CA GLU A 37 -16.50 -23.55 9.67
C GLU A 37 -17.51 -23.11 8.59
N VAL A 38 -18.43 -22.20 8.92
CA VAL A 38 -19.40 -21.66 7.95
C VAL A 38 -18.73 -20.49 7.22
N PRO A 39 -18.53 -20.57 5.89
CA PRO A 39 -17.81 -19.53 5.17
C PRO A 39 -18.55 -18.19 5.22
N PRO A 40 -17.83 -17.06 5.26
CA PRO A 40 -18.43 -15.74 5.19
C PRO A 40 -19.07 -15.52 3.82
N VAL A 41 -20.19 -14.80 3.79
CA VAL A 41 -20.87 -14.39 2.56
C VAL A 41 -20.25 -13.09 2.07
N ALA A 42 -19.53 -13.14 0.95
CA ALA A 42 -19.08 -11.96 0.24
C ALA A 42 -20.20 -11.43 -0.66
N GLU A 43 -20.88 -10.38 -0.23
CA GLU A 43 -21.86 -9.67 -1.05
C GLU A 43 -21.14 -8.68 -1.97
N TYR A 44 -20.86 -9.17 -3.17
CA TYR A 44 -20.26 -8.41 -4.26
C TYR A 44 -21.26 -8.30 -5.41
N PRO A 45 -22.07 -7.22 -5.47
CA PRO A 45 -22.95 -6.98 -6.62
C PRO A 45 -22.11 -6.63 -7.86
N ALA A 46 -22.74 -6.70 -9.04
CA ALA A 46 -22.21 -6.08 -10.24
C ALA A 46 -21.89 -4.59 -9.99
N LEU A 47 -20.97 -4.02 -10.76
CA LEU A 47 -20.67 -2.59 -10.68
C LEU A 47 -21.94 -1.77 -10.94
N TRP A 48 -22.00 -0.59 -10.33
CA TRP A 48 -23.04 0.38 -10.64
C TRP A 48 -22.86 0.90 -12.06
N GLU A 49 -23.96 1.28 -12.71
CA GLU A 49 -23.94 1.80 -14.08
C GLU A 49 -23.15 3.12 -14.24
N SER A 50 -22.84 3.83 -13.15
CA SER A 50 -21.86 4.94 -13.16
C SER A 50 -20.42 4.46 -13.32
N ASP A 51 -20.06 3.33 -12.71
CA ASP A 51 -18.72 2.74 -12.77
C ASP A 51 -18.47 2.05 -14.12
N TYR A 52 -19.47 1.32 -14.67
CA TYR A 52 -19.37 0.78 -16.03
C TYR A 52 -19.13 1.87 -17.07
N ARG A 53 -19.92 2.96 -17.05
CA ARG A 53 -19.73 4.10 -17.96
C ARG A 53 -18.36 4.78 -17.83
N ARG A 54 -17.74 4.77 -16.63
CA ARG A 54 -16.38 5.28 -16.43
C ARG A 54 -15.33 4.38 -17.08
N LEU A 55 -15.46 3.07 -16.96
CA LEU A 55 -14.57 2.12 -17.65
C LEU A 55 -14.70 2.26 -19.17
N GLU A 56 -15.92 2.26 -19.70
CA GLU A 56 -16.19 2.46 -21.13
C GLU A 56 -15.57 3.78 -21.63
N ALA A 57 -15.76 4.90 -20.91
CA ALA A 57 -15.21 6.20 -21.29
C ALA A 57 -13.67 6.29 -21.24
N VAL A 58 -13.02 5.60 -20.31
CA VAL A 58 -11.55 5.52 -20.24
C VAL A 58 -11.00 4.71 -21.41
N LEU A 59 -11.64 3.58 -21.73
CA LEU A 59 -11.24 2.71 -22.83
C LEU A 59 -11.39 3.40 -24.19
N LEU A 60 -12.51 4.11 -24.43
CA LEU A 60 -12.70 4.87 -25.66
C LEU A 60 -11.64 5.99 -25.84
N ARG A 61 -11.34 6.75 -24.77
CA ARG A 61 -10.27 7.78 -24.79
C ARG A 61 -8.89 7.19 -25.04
N PHE A 62 -8.62 6.01 -24.48
CA PHE A 62 -7.38 5.29 -24.72
C PHE A 62 -7.27 4.80 -26.18
N GLY A 63 -8.38 4.30 -26.74
CA GLY A 63 -8.46 3.91 -28.14
C GLY A 63 -8.23 5.09 -29.09
N GLU A 64 -8.92 6.21 -28.87
CA GLU A 64 -8.73 7.46 -29.62
C GLU A 64 -7.26 7.90 -29.62
N ALA A 65 -6.61 7.90 -28.45
CA ALA A 65 -5.21 8.28 -28.30
C ALA A 65 -4.21 7.35 -29.02
N LEU A 66 -4.60 6.10 -29.33
CA LEU A 66 -3.78 5.12 -30.05
C LEU A 66 -4.26 4.82 -31.48
N GLY A 67 -5.34 5.46 -31.95
CA GLY A 67 -5.94 5.17 -33.25
C GLY A 67 -6.61 3.78 -33.34
N LEU A 68 -7.09 3.24 -32.21
CA LEU A 68 -7.83 1.97 -32.14
C LEU A 68 -9.34 2.21 -32.31
N GLU A 69 -10.04 1.26 -32.92
CA GLU A 69 -11.50 1.25 -32.98
C GLU A 69 -12.10 0.46 -31.81
N GLU A 70 -13.40 0.63 -31.53
CA GLU A 70 -14.10 -0.09 -30.45
C GLU A 70 -13.92 -1.62 -30.55
N LYS A 71 -13.87 -2.16 -31.77
CA LYS A 71 -13.64 -3.60 -32.07
C LYS A 71 -12.28 -4.14 -31.61
N ASP A 72 -11.34 -3.26 -31.27
CA ASP A 72 -9.98 -3.57 -30.80
C ASP A 72 -9.87 -3.39 -29.27
N LEU A 73 -10.88 -2.76 -28.66
CA LEU A 73 -11.10 -2.57 -27.22
C LEU A 73 -12.12 -3.57 -26.65
N VAL A 74 -12.33 -4.70 -27.32
CA VAL A 74 -13.17 -5.82 -26.85
C VAL A 74 -12.35 -7.10 -26.78
N ALA A 75 -12.65 -7.93 -25.78
CA ALA A 75 -12.02 -9.23 -25.60
C ALA A 75 -12.43 -10.22 -26.71
N ASP A 76 -13.73 -10.27 -27.03
CA ASP A 76 -14.32 -11.22 -27.97
C ASP A 76 -14.74 -10.60 -29.32
N LYS A 77 -14.87 -11.45 -30.34
CA LYS A 77 -15.28 -11.00 -31.68
C LYS A 77 -16.79 -10.76 -31.75
N GLY A 78 -17.18 -9.50 -31.91
CA GLY A 78 -18.55 -9.10 -32.24
C GLY A 78 -19.41 -8.74 -31.03
N GLU A 79 -18.83 -8.68 -29.83
CA GLU A 79 -19.43 -7.96 -28.71
C GLU A 79 -19.22 -6.44 -28.86
N SER A 80 -20.04 -5.64 -28.17
CA SER A 80 -19.78 -4.21 -27.96
C SER A 80 -18.88 -3.98 -26.74
N LEU A 81 -18.26 -2.80 -26.64
CA LEU A 81 -17.47 -2.42 -25.47
C LEU A 81 -18.27 -2.54 -24.16
N ALA A 82 -19.54 -2.12 -24.20
CA ALA A 82 -20.46 -2.22 -23.05
C ALA A 82 -20.73 -3.67 -22.62
N GLN A 83 -20.79 -4.62 -23.57
CA GLN A 83 -20.89 -6.05 -23.26
C GLN A 83 -19.57 -6.59 -22.69
N SER A 84 -18.45 -6.19 -23.29
CA SER A 84 -17.11 -6.64 -22.89
C SER A 84 -16.77 -6.23 -21.46
N VAL A 85 -16.96 -4.95 -21.12
CA VAL A 85 -16.69 -4.43 -19.77
C VAL A 85 -17.56 -5.09 -18.69
N ARG A 86 -18.80 -5.49 -19.02
CA ARG A 86 -19.70 -6.20 -18.10
C ARG A 86 -19.35 -7.69 -17.95
N SER A 87 -18.89 -8.35 -19.02
CA SER A 87 -18.66 -9.80 -19.06
C SER A 87 -17.22 -10.20 -18.69
N HIS A 88 -16.25 -9.33 -18.98
CA HIS A 88 -14.81 -9.53 -18.76
C HIS A 88 -14.26 -8.65 -17.63
N GLY A 89 -15.15 -8.10 -16.78
CA GLY A 89 -14.77 -7.44 -15.54
C GLY A 89 -14.31 -8.43 -14.48
N TYR A 90 -13.22 -8.13 -13.78
CA TYR A 90 -12.63 -9.00 -12.76
C TYR A 90 -12.21 -8.24 -11.49
N LEU A 91 -12.12 -8.98 -10.38
CA LEU A 91 -11.71 -8.48 -9.08
C LEU A 91 -10.19 -8.29 -9.03
N TYR A 92 -9.73 -7.04 -8.87
CA TYR A 92 -8.30 -6.71 -8.87
C TYR A 92 -7.62 -6.91 -7.50
N GLN A 93 -8.06 -7.90 -6.73
CA GLN A 93 -7.49 -8.37 -5.45
C GLN A 93 -7.17 -7.32 -4.35
N HIS A 94 -7.51 -6.04 -4.55
CA HIS A 94 -7.34 -4.92 -3.63
C HIS A 94 -8.53 -4.81 -2.67
N PHE A 95 -8.71 -5.82 -1.82
CA PHE A 95 -9.72 -5.82 -0.77
C PHE A 95 -9.23 -5.01 0.44
N CYS A 96 -10.04 -4.07 0.92
CA CYS A 96 -9.70 -3.14 1.98
C CYS A 96 -10.94 -2.50 2.62
N CYS A 97 -10.74 -1.69 3.66
CA CYS A 97 -11.73 -0.82 4.33
C CYS A 97 -12.91 -1.52 5.07
N SER A 98 -12.94 -2.85 5.16
CA SER A 98 -13.98 -3.60 5.88
C SER A 98 -13.97 -3.38 7.41
N ALA A 99 -12.83 -2.99 7.97
CA ALA A 99 -12.65 -2.65 9.40
C ALA A 99 -12.02 -1.26 9.56
N ARG A 100 -12.41 -0.31 8.69
CA ARG A 100 -11.75 0.99 8.53
C ARG A 100 -11.51 1.76 9.84
N VAL A 101 -10.39 2.46 9.88
CA VAL A 101 -10.17 3.64 10.72
C VAL A 101 -11.20 4.72 10.37
N ALA A 102 -11.66 5.43 11.39
CA ALA A 102 -12.35 6.70 11.22
C ALA A 102 -11.94 7.66 12.36
N PRO A 103 -12.10 8.98 12.19
CA PRO A 103 -11.98 9.96 13.28
C PRO A 103 -13.02 9.74 14.40
N GLU A 104 -12.83 10.37 15.55
CA GLU A 104 -13.84 10.35 16.62
C GLU A 104 -15.20 10.90 16.13
N GLY A 105 -16.31 10.36 16.65
CA GLY A 105 -17.66 10.68 16.20
C GLY A 105 -18.07 10.12 14.83
N GLN A 106 -17.14 9.65 13.99
CA GLN A 106 -17.44 9.07 12.68
C GLN A 106 -17.61 7.54 12.72
N PRO A 107 -18.42 6.96 11.82
CA PRO A 107 -18.61 5.52 11.75
C PRO A 107 -17.35 4.82 11.20
N GLY A 108 -16.70 4.03 12.05
CA GLY A 108 -15.55 3.17 11.74
C GLY A 108 -15.41 2.07 12.79
N VAL A 109 -14.58 1.07 12.50
CA VAL A 109 -14.30 -0.04 13.44
C VAL A 109 -13.09 0.28 14.30
N CYS A 110 -12.09 0.96 13.72
CA CYS A 110 -10.86 1.33 14.41
C CYS A 110 -10.80 2.83 14.77
N ASP A 111 -10.02 3.16 15.79
CA ASP A 111 -9.53 4.52 16.04
C ASP A 111 -8.28 4.83 15.19
N GLU A 112 -7.76 6.06 15.30
CA GLU A 112 -6.56 6.52 14.57
C GLU A 112 -5.28 5.77 14.99
N GLY A 113 -5.28 5.15 16.17
CA GLY A 113 -4.22 4.26 16.66
C GLY A 113 -4.42 2.79 16.26
N LEU A 114 -5.30 2.51 15.30
CA LEU A 114 -5.66 1.17 14.80
C LEU A 114 -6.27 0.22 15.85
N ARG A 115 -6.75 0.76 16.97
CA ARG A 115 -7.40 -0.03 18.04
C ARG A 115 -8.86 -0.27 17.70
N VAL A 116 -9.35 -1.48 17.95
CA VAL A 116 -10.77 -1.81 17.78
C VAL A 116 -11.60 -1.07 18.83
N ARG A 117 -12.54 -0.24 18.37
CA ARG A 117 -13.38 0.59 19.24
C ARG A 117 -14.20 -0.28 20.20
N GLY A 118 -14.18 0.07 21.48
CA GLY A 118 -14.84 -0.68 22.55
C GLY A 118 -14.11 -1.94 23.04
N VAL A 119 -13.00 -2.35 22.41
CA VAL A 119 -12.22 -3.55 22.81
C VAL A 119 -10.81 -3.15 23.23
N ARG A 120 -10.45 -3.41 24.49
CA ARG A 120 -9.11 -3.06 25.01
C ARG A 120 -8.07 -4.06 24.51
N GLY A 121 -6.96 -3.54 23.97
CA GLY A 121 -5.79 -4.33 23.59
C GLY A 121 -5.93 -5.10 22.27
N LEU A 122 -6.97 -4.83 21.48
CA LEU A 122 -7.17 -5.43 20.16
C LEU A 122 -6.91 -4.38 19.07
N TYR A 123 -6.19 -4.79 18.02
CA TYR A 123 -5.77 -3.94 16.89
C TYR A 123 -6.10 -4.62 15.57
N VAL A 124 -6.24 -3.83 14.50
CA VAL A 124 -6.32 -4.32 13.11
C VAL A 124 -5.09 -3.85 12.35
N ALA A 125 -4.35 -4.81 11.78
CA ALA A 125 -3.01 -4.60 11.21
C ALA A 125 -2.91 -5.03 9.73
N ASP A 126 -4.00 -4.84 8.97
CA ASP A 126 -4.08 -5.20 7.54
C ASP A 126 -4.91 -4.20 6.72
N ALA A 127 -5.03 -4.44 5.41
CA ALA A 127 -5.73 -3.55 4.48
C ALA A 127 -7.21 -3.26 4.85
N SER A 128 -7.86 -4.06 5.69
CA SER A 128 -9.22 -3.79 6.17
C SER A 128 -9.31 -2.51 7.00
N ALA A 129 -8.23 -2.09 7.68
CA ALA A 129 -8.18 -0.85 8.46
C ALA A 129 -8.05 0.42 7.60
N LEU A 130 -7.68 0.32 6.31
CA LEU A 130 -7.52 1.49 5.45
C LEU A 130 -8.81 2.35 5.43
N PRO A 131 -8.74 3.68 5.61
CA PRO A 131 -9.93 4.55 5.70
C PRO A 131 -10.67 4.66 4.36
N PHE A 132 -9.93 4.55 3.25
CA PHE A 132 -10.43 4.56 1.88
C PHE A 132 -9.57 3.64 1.00
N LEU A 133 -10.07 3.33 -0.19
CA LEU A 133 -9.36 2.56 -1.21
C LEU A 133 -8.26 3.45 -1.82
N PRO A 134 -6.96 3.13 -1.68
CA PRO A 134 -5.89 3.97 -2.21
C PRO A 134 -5.83 3.91 -3.74
N SER A 135 -5.33 4.99 -4.36
CA SER A 135 -5.04 5.09 -5.80
C SER A 135 -3.79 4.28 -6.23
N SER A 136 -3.52 3.14 -5.58
CA SER A 136 -2.29 2.36 -5.72
C SER A 136 -2.51 0.90 -5.34
N HIS A 137 -1.50 0.05 -5.52
CA HIS A 137 -1.53 -1.32 -5.00
C HIS A 137 -1.61 -1.34 -3.48
N THR A 138 -2.56 -2.09 -2.93
CA THR A 138 -2.83 -2.13 -1.47
C THR A 138 -1.71 -2.75 -0.64
N SER A 139 -0.69 -3.37 -1.26
CA SER A 139 0.44 -4.01 -0.58
C SER A 139 1.25 -3.06 0.32
N ALA A 140 1.70 -1.93 -0.22
CA ALA A 140 2.49 -0.97 0.56
C ALA A 140 1.66 -0.26 1.64
N PRO A 141 0.41 0.19 1.38
CA PRO A 141 -0.51 0.63 2.42
C PRO A 141 -0.79 -0.41 3.50
N ALA A 142 -0.88 -1.71 3.17
CA ALA A 142 -1.08 -2.76 4.17
C ALA A 142 0.15 -2.96 5.08
N LEU A 143 1.37 -2.91 4.51
CA LEU A 143 2.61 -2.94 5.30
C LEU A 143 2.69 -1.75 6.25
N LEU A 144 2.39 -0.54 5.76
CA LEU A 144 2.32 0.67 6.58
C LEU A 144 1.34 0.53 7.76
N VAL A 145 0.14 0.00 7.51
CA VAL A 145 -0.85 -0.26 8.56
C VAL A 145 -0.31 -1.25 9.60
N GLY A 146 0.45 -2.26 9.17
CA GLY A 146 1.16 -3.17 10.08
C GLY A 146 2.16 -2.46 11.00
N GLU A 147 3.02 -1.61 10.44
CA GLU A 147 4.01 -0.83 11.22
C GLU A 147 3.34 0.16 12.19
N LEU A 148 2.30 0.87 11.73
CA LEU A 148 1.52 1.78 12.58
C LEU A 148 0.82 1.04 13.74
N ALA A 149 0.33 -0.18 13.49
CA ALA A 149 -0.31 -1.00 14.52
C ALA A 149 0.72 -1.47 15.55
N ALA A 150 1.91 -1.89 15.10
CA ALA A 150 3.03 -2.27 15.96
C ALA A 150 3.50 -1.09 16.84
N ALA A 151 3.67 0.10 16.24
CA ALA A 151 4.06 1.31 16.96
C ALA A 151 3.02 1.72 18.02
N SER A 152 1.73 1.75 17.66
CA SER A 152 0.62 2.06 18.58
C SER A 152 0.48 1.04 19.71
N ALA A 153 0.66 -0.25 19.42
CA ALA A 153 0.67 -1.31 20.42
C ALA A 153 1.87 -1.19 21.37
N LEU A 154 3.06 -0.87 20.86
CA LEU A 154 4.28 -0.67 21.64
C LEU A 154 4.19 0.57 22.55
N GLU A 155 3.64 1.68 22.05
CA GLU A 155 3.36 2.87 22.87
C GLU A 155 2.39 2.53 24.01
N THR A 156 1.29 1.84 23.68
CA THR A 156 0.29 1.41 24.67
C THR A 156 0.89 0.47 25.73
N TYR A 157 1.76 -0.46 25.31
CA TYR A 157 2.50 -1.33 26.23
C TYR A 157 3.46 -0.54 27.12
N ARG A 158 4.26 0.39 26.55
CA ARG A 158 5.18 1.26 27.30
C ARG A 158 4.43 2.13 28.30
N ALA A 159 3.32 2.74 27.92
CA ALA A 159 2.46 3.54 28.81
C ALA A 159 1.82 2.68 29.93
N GLY A 160 1.38 1.47 29.60
CA GLY A 160 0.88 0.49 30.58
C GLY A 160 1.95 0.06 31.58
N PHE A 161 3.16 -0.26 31.09
CA PHE A 161 4.32 -0.61 31.91
C PHE A 161 4.80 0.55 32.79
N ALA A 162 4.83 1.78 32.25
CA ALA A 162 5.14 2.99 33.00
C ALA A 162 4.12 3.24 34.11
N ARG A 163 2.81 3.07 33.85
CA ARG A 163 1.76 3.16 34.88
C ARG A 163 1.90 2.06 35.93
N ALA A 164 2.11 0.80 35.54
CA ALA A 164 2.30 -0.31 36.48
C ALA A 164 3.56 -0.11 37.34
N SER A 165 4.65 0.36 36.74
CA SER A 165 5.89 0.72 37.44
C SER A 165 5.69 1.91 38.37
N ALA A 166 4.94 2.94 37.96
CA ALA A 166 4.61 4.09 38.80
C ALA A 166 3.70 3.71 39.97
N VAL A 167 2.74 2.79 39.79
CA VAL A 167 1.91 2.25 40.89
C VAL A 167 2.79 1.44 41.86
N ARG A 168 3.63 0.54 41.37
CA ARG A 168 4.58 -0.21 42.21
C ARG A 168 5.56 0.71 42.92
N ALA A 169 6.06 1.74 42.25
CA ALA A 169 6.91 2.78 42.84
C ALA A 169 6.15 3.63 43.85
N ALA A 170 4.87 3.93 43.65
CA ALA A 170 4.03 4.64 44.63
C ALA A 170 3.67 3.77 45.84
N GLU A 171 3.50 2.45 45.68
CA GLU A 171 3.34 1.52 46.80
C GLU A 171 4.66 1.29 47.55
N ALA A 172 5.78 1.16 46.84
CA ALA A 172 7.11 1.13 47.43
C ALA A 172 7.45 2.45 48.12
N ALA A 173 7.05 3.58 47.53
CA ALA A 173 7.16 4.90 48.14
C ALA A 173 6.20 5.04 49.32
N ARG A 174 4.98 4.50 49.35
CA ARG A 174 4.15 4.47 50.58
C ARG A 174 4.80 3.67 51.70
N ARG A 175 5.55 2.61 51.37
CA ARG A 175 6.43 1.88 52.31
C ARG A 175 7.73 2.64 52.64
N GLY A 176 8.15 3.54 51.74
CA GLY A 176 9.43 4.25 51.76
C GLY A 176 9.35 5.73 52.21
N THR A 177 8.17 6.35 52.28
CA THR A 177 7.91 7.74 52.74
C THR A 177 7.98 7.83 54.26
N ARG A 178 8.99 7.17 54.81
CA ARG A 178 9.74 7.59 55.99
C ARG A 178 11.10 8.20 55.58
N ALA A 179 11.44 8.22 54.28
CA ALA A 179 12.72 8.70 53.74
C ALA A 179 12.57 9.38 52.35
N ALA A 180 13.17 10.58 52.25
CA ALA A 180 13.66 11.25 51.02
C ALA A 180 12.67 11.71 49.93
N LEU A 181 12.38 13.01 50.01
CA LEU A 181 11.94 13.94 48.96
C LEU A 181 13.06 14.18 47.91
N LEU A 182 12.73 14.46 46.63
CA LEU A 182 13.27 15.55 45.74
C LEU A 182 13.44 15.23 44.22
N ALA A 183 12.88 16.15 43.41
CA ALA A 183 13.36 16.69 42.11
C ALA A 183 13.43 15.89 40.78
N ALA A 184 12.93 16.56 39.73
CA ALA A 184 13.16 16.44 38.26
C ALA A 184 12.90 17.86 37.66
N PRO A 185 12.94 18.17 36.33
CA PRO A 185 13.38 17.42 35.14
C PRO A 185 14.35 18.28 34.24
N GLY A 186 14.53 17.94 32.95
CA GLY A 186 15.18 18.82 31.95
C GLY A 186 15.11 18.30 30.51
N SER A 187 14.86 19.19 29.53
CA SER A 187 14.59 18.90 28.11
C SER A 187 15.53 19.65 27.14
N GLY A 188 15.52 19.30 25.85
CA GLY A 188 16.22 20.06 24.80
C GLY A 188 15.82 19.63 23.38
N ALA A 189 15.61 20.60 22.49
CA ALA A 189 15.24 20.44 21.07
C ALA A 189 16.21 21.21 20.17
N GLY A 190 16.16 21.01 18.84
CA GLY A 190 16.98 21.74 17.88
C GLY A 190 16.53 21.61 16.41
N GLU A 191 16.66 22.71 15.68
CA GLU A 191 16.24 23.00 14.29
C GLU A 191 17.39 23.80 13.62
N ASP A 192 17.58 23.94 12.31
CA ASP A 192 16.89 23.56 11.06
C ASP A 192 17.98 23.24 9.98
N LEU A 193 17.65 23.06 8.69
CA LEU A 193 18.20 23.87 7.57
C LEU A 193 17.75 23.38 6.17
N ALA A 194 17.72 24.31 5.20
CA ALA A 194 16.88 24.22 4.01
C ALA A 194 17.57 23.91 2.66
N GLY A 195 16.76 23.43 1.70
CA GLY A 195 16.65 24.11 0.39
C GLY A 195 17.20 23.43 -0.86
N PHE A 196 16.32 22.77 -1.64
CA PHE A 196 16.26 22.82 -3.12
C PHE A 196 14.87 22.35 -3.58
N ALA A 197 14.30 22.94 -4.63
CA ALA A 197 12.91 22.72 -5.02
C ALA A 197 12.68 21.32 -5.63
N ARG A 198 12.05 20.42 -4.87
CA ARG A 198 11.55 19.11 -5.33
C ARG A 198 10.13 19.25 -5.89
N ALA A 199 9.73 18.31 -6.76
CA ALA A 199 8.32 18.09 -7.06
C ALA A 199 7.53 17.79 -5.75
N PRO A 200 6.25 18.17 -5.64
CA PRO A 200 5.55 18.20 -4.36
C PRO A 200 5.41 16.81 -3.72
N THR A 201 6.21 16.58 -2.69
CA THR A 201 6.08 15.44 -1.77
C THR A 201 5.16 15.83 -0.60
N ALA A 202 3.99 15.20 -0.49
CA ALA A 202 3.41 15.04 0.84
C ALA A 202 4.19 13.90 1.51
N GLN A 203 4.94 14.22 2.56
CA GLN A 203 5.78 13.26 3.26
C GLN A 203 4.91 12.31 4.07
N LEU A 204 5.01 11.01 3.79
CA LEU A 204 4.55 9.98 4.71
C LEU A 204 5.72 9.55 5.58
N ARG A 205 5.84 10.12 6.78
CA ARG A 205 6.90 9.84 7.75
C ARG A 205 6.69 8.46 8.37
N VAL A 206 7.34 7.44 7.81
CA VAL A 206 7.37 6.09 8.39
C VAL A 206 8.38 6.06 9.54
N LEU A 207 8.03 5.43 10.66
CA LEU A 207 8.95 5.14 11.75
C LEU A 207 9.48 3.71 11.58
N SER A 208 10.80 3.53 11.60
CA SER A 208 11.45 2.23 11.74
C SER A 208 12.47 2.23 12.88
N ASP A 209 13.05 1.07 13.17
CA ASP A 209 14.19 0.94 14.09
C ASP A 209 15.47 1.65 13.59
N ALA A 210 15.53 2.08 12.33
CA ALA A 210 16.67 2.75 11.70
C ALA A 210 16.49 4.26 11.47
N GLY A 211 15.25 4.79 11.51
CA GLY A 211 15.02 6.22 11.33
C GLY A 211 13.63 6.62 10.85
N GLN A 212 13.61 7.70 10.06
CA GLN A 212 12.44 8.24 9.37
C GLN A 212 12.69 8.19 7.87
N VAL A 213 11.71 7.69 7.10
CA VAL A 213 11.77 7.66 5.63
C VAL A 213 10.77 8.61 5.02
N ASP A 214 11.25 9.45 4.10
CA ASP A 214 10.41 10.23 3.20
C ASP A 214 10.02 9.38 1.99
N LEU A 215 8.79 8.86 1.97
CA LEU A 215 8.23 8.17 0.80
C LEU A 215 7.76 9.18 -0.27
N PRO A 216 8.24 9.11 -1.53
CA PRO A 216 7.70 9.91 -2.62
C PRO A 216 6.28 9.48 -3.01
N LEU A 217 5.40 10.44 -3.30
CA LEU A 217 4.00 10.18 -3.66
C LEU A 217 3.80 9.52 -5.03
N VAL A 218 4.73 9.72 -5.96
CA VAL A 218 4.63 9.23 -7.33
C VAL A 218 5.67 8.13 -7.52
N GLY A 219 5.18 6.91 -7.69
CA GLY A 219 6.00 5.73 -7.98
C GLY A 219 5.82 5.23 -9.41
N LEU A 220 6.91 4.76 -10.04
CA LEU A 220 6.84 4.06 -11.33
C LEU A 220 6.56 2.57 -11.11
N GLY A 221 5.36 2.12 -11.44
CA GLY A 221 5.01 0.70 -11.53
C GLY A 221 5.66 0.02 -12.72
N THR A 222 6.25 -1.17 -12.52
CA THR A 222 7.01 -1.90 -13.55
C THR A 222 6.36 -3.21 -14.03
N GLY A 223 5.23 -3.61 -13.46
CA GLY A 223 4.61 -4.94 -13.68
C GLY A 223 3.95 -5.16 -15.05
N THR A 224 3.50 -4.10 -15.72
CA THR A 224 2.87 -4.17 -17.06
C THR A 224 3.83 -3.83 -18.19
N LEU A 225 5.07 -3.43 -17.87
CA LEU A 225 6.09 -3.10 -18.87
C LEU A 225 6.64 -4.40 -19.49
N ARG A 226 6.74 -4.45 -20.82
CA ARG A 226 7.52 -5.49 -21.50
C ARG A 226 8.96 -5.44 -21.00
N ALA A 227 9.57 -6.60 -20.74
CA ALA A 227 10.88 -6.72 -20.11
C ALA A 227 11.97 -5.79 -20.72
N HIS A 228 12.02 -5.69 -22.06
CA HIS A 228 12.98 -4.85 -22.78
C HIS A 228 12.77 -3.32 -22.62
N ARG A 229 11.67 -2.86 -22.00
CA ARG A 229 11.36 -1.43 -21.79
C ARG A 229 11.52 -0.99 -20.33
N VAL A 230 11.72 -1.91 -19.38
CA VAL A 230 11.83 -1.60 -17.95
C VAL A 230 13.01 -0.67 -17.69
N THR A 231 14.18 -0.98 -18.27
CA THR A 231 15.41 -0.17 -18.17
C THR A 231 15.16 1.28 -18.60
N ASP A 232 14.62 1.49 -19.80
CA ASP A 232 14.39 2.83 -20.37
C ASP A 232 13.36 3.62 -19.56
N ALA A 233 12.27 2.97 -19.14
CA ALA A 233 11.21 3.61 -18.37
C ALA A 233 11.70 4.07 -17.00
N VAL A 234 12.47 3.23 -16.30
CA VAL A 234 13.10 3.58 -15.02
C VAL A 234 14.11 4.70 -15.21
N ALA A 235 14.98 4.61 -16.22
CA ALA A 235 15.97 5.66 -16.49
C ALA A 235 15.34 7.01 -16.82
N ALA A 236 14.29 7.03 -17.65
CA ALA A 236 13.54 8.25 -17.99
C ALA A 236 12.83 8.85 -16.77
N PHE A 237 12.11 8.04 -16.00
CA PHE A 237 11.39 8.49 -14.81
C PHE A 237 12.31 9.11 -13.75
N LEU A 238 13.46 8.49 -13.49
CA LEU A 238 14.46 9.01 -12.55
C LEU A 238 15.08 10.33 -13.03
N ARG A 239 15.37 10.46 -14.34
CA ARG A 239 15.83 11.73 -14.95
C ARG A 239 14.79 12.84 -14.91
N LEU A 240 13.50 12.50 -14.97
CA LEU A 240 12.37 13.42 -14.80
C LEU A 240 12.10 13.82 -13.33
N GLY A 241 12.94 13.37 -12.38
CA GLY A 241 12.83 13.71 -10.97
C GLY A 241 12.03 12.73 -10.11
N GLY A 242 11.53 11.64 -10.68
CA GLY A 242 10.92 10.54 -9.93
C GLY A 242 11.93 9.86 -8.99
N ARG A 243 11.49 9.42 -7.81
CA ARG A 243 12.37 8.81 -6.78
C ARG A 243 11.79 7.55 -6.11
N HIS A 244 10.64 7.07 -6.57
CA HIS A 244 10.01 5.85 -6.07
C HIS A 244 9.81 4.86 -7.21
N LEU A 245 10.36 3.66 -7.08
CA LEU A 245 10.26 2.58 -8.06
C LEU A 245 9.46 1.43 -7.46
N ASP A 246 8.45 0.97 -8.18
CA ASP A 246 7.48 0.01 -7.67
C ASP A 246 7.47 -1.28 -8.51
N THR A 247 7.93 -2.37 -7.90
CA THR A 247 8.19 -3.67 -8.55
C THR A 247 7.71 -4.82 -7.65
N ALA A 248 7.86 -6.07 -8.09
CA ALA A 248 7.48 -7.28 -7.36
C ALA A 248 8.38 -8.45 -7.74
N ALA A 249 8.56 -9.40 -6.83
CA ALA A 249 9.34 -10.61 -7.10
C ALA A 249 8.77 -11.45 -8.26
N MET A 250 7.45 -11.42 -8.47
CA MET A 250 6.79 -12.10 -9.58
C MET A 250 6.97 -11.43 -10.95
N TYR A 251 7.51 -10.21 -11.02
CA TYR A 251 7.76 -9.51 -12.29
C TYR A 251 9.11 -9.91 -12.92
N ASP A 252 9.98 -10.58 -12.15
CA ASP A 252 11.33 -11.03 -12.56
C ASP A 252 12.18 -9.97 -13.27
N ASN A 253 12.01 -8.70 -12.88
CA ASN A 253 12.55 -7.55 -13.60
C ASN A 253 13.59 -6.73 -12.80
N TYR A 254 13.99 -7.18 -11.59
CA TYR A 254 14.90 -6.45 -10.71
C TYR A 254 16.23 -6.06 -11.39
N VAL A 255 16.77 -6.93 -12.25
CA VAL A 255 18.01 -6.66 -13.02
C VAL A 255 17.81 -5.51 -14.02
N ALA A 256 16.63 -5.44 -14.67
CA ALA A 256 16.30 -4.34 -15.58
C ALA A 256 15.99 -3.04 -14.82
N VAL A 257 15.35 -3.13 -13.65
CA VAL A 257 15.18 -1.98 -12.74
C VAL A 257 16.54 -1.42 -12.31
N ARG A 258 17.47 -2.29 -11.90
CA ARG A 258 18.85 -1.93 -11.57
C ARG A 258 19.56 -1.24 -12.75
N ALA A 259 19.51 -1.84 -13.94
CA ALA A 259 20.11 -1.25 -15.13
C ALA A 259 19.52 0.14 -15.46
N GLY A 260 18.21 0.34 -15.23
CA GLY A 260 17.56 1.63 -15.38
C GLY A 260 18.01 2.68 -14.36
N ILE A 261 18.25 2.27 -13.11
CA ILE A 261 18.85 3.13 -12.08
C ILE A 261 20.27 3.54 -12.49
N GLU A 262 21.12 2.57 -12.85
CA GLU A 262 22.50 2.81 -13.30
C GLU A 262 22.52 3.76 -14.53
N ALA A 263 21.64 3.53 -15.51
CA ALA A 263 21.52 4.40 -16.69
C ALA A 263 20.98 5.80 -16.38
N SER A 264 20.24 6.00 -15.28
CA SER A 264 19.69 7.31 -14.91
C SER A 264 20.75 8.30 -14.40
N LEU A 265 21.87 7.79 -13.90
CA LEU A 265 22.90 8.53 -13.12
C LEU A 265 22.38 9.16 -11.81
N VAL A 266 21.20 8.79 -11.32
CA VAL A 266 20.69 9.15 -10.00
C VAL A 266 21.27 8.21 -8.94
N ASN A 267 21.71 8.76 -7.80
CA ASN A 267 22.23 7.96 -6.70
C ASN A 267 21.16 7.02 -6.15
N PHE A 268 21.51 5.75 -5.94
CA PHE A 268 20.58 4.75 -5.37
C PHE A 268 20.06 5.17 -3.98
N SER A 269 20.86 5.90 -3.19
CA SER A 269 20.47 6.45 -1.88
C SER A 269 19.26 7.38 -1.93
N ASP A 270 19.00 7.99 -3.08
CA ASP A 270 17.91 8.95 -3.25
C ASP A 270 16.61 8.25 -3.71
N ILE A 271 16.66 6.94 -3.94
CA ILE A 271 15.61 6.14 -4.59
C ILE A 271 15.02 5.14 -3.59
N VAL A 272 13.72 5.23 -3.35
CA VAL A 272 12.97 4.20 -2.64
C VAL A 272 12.51 3.14 -3.64
N VAL A 273 12.80 1.86 -3.37
CA VAL A 273 12.30 0.73 -4.17
C VAL A 273 11.32 -0.10 -3.33
N THR A 274 10.05 -0.14 -3.73
CA THR A 274 9.05 -1.03 -3.12
C THR A 274 8.92 -2.31 -3.93
N GLY A 275 9.15 -3.46 -3.27
CA GLY A 275 8.93 -4.79 -3.83
C GLY A 275 7.70 -5.46 -3.20
N LYS A 276 6.79 -6.02 -4.01
CA LYS A 276 5.80 -7.00 -3.50
C LYS A 276 6.30 -8.44 -3.60
N MET A 277 5.67 -9.27 -2.79
CA MET A 277 5.89 -10.70 -2.68
C MET A 277 4.55 -11.38 -2.40
N MET A 278 4.37 -12.62 -2.87
CA MET A 278 3.23 -13.43 -2.43
C MET A 278 3.53 -13.97 -1.03
N PRO A 279 2.68 -13.74 -0.01
CA PRO A 279 2.96 -14.13 1.37
C PRO A 279 2.68 -15.63 1.62
N LEU A 280 3.24 -16.52 0.78
CA LEU A 280 3.07 -17.97 0.83
C LEU A 280 3.95 -18.62 1.92
N GLY A 281 4.05 -17.99 3.10
CA GLY A 281 4.86 -18.44 4.21
C GLY A 281 6.31 -17.91 4.24
N ARG A 282 6.99 -18.19 5.36
CA ARG A 282 8.31 -17.61 5.73
C ARG A 282 9.39 -17.77 4.67
N ASP A 283 9.46 -18.93 4.03
CA ASP A 283 10.55 -19.22 3.10
C ASP A 283 10.31 -18.62 1.71
N SER A 284 9.03 -18.51 1.29
CA SER A 284 8.64 -17.68 0.14
C SER A 284 8.99 -16.22 0.37
N VAL A 285 8.72 -15.70 1.57
CA VAL A 285 9.09 -14.33 1.99
C VAL A 285 10.61 -14.12 1.92
N ARG A 286 11.40 -15.04 2.48
CA ARG A 286 12.88 -14.99 2.42
C ARG A 286 13.42 -15.07 1.00
N GLY A 287 12.89 -15.97 0.17
CA GLY A 287 13.29 -16.14 -1.22
C GLY A 287 13.03 -14.89 -2.06
N ALA A 288 11.86 -14.26 -1.91
CA ALA A 288 11.51 -13.02 -2.60
C ALA A 288 12.42 -11.84 -2.20
N VAL A 289 12.78 -11.71 -0.91
CA VAL A 289 13.76 -10.70 -0.45
C VAL A 289 15.15 -10.99 -1.00
N ALA A 290 15.60 -12.24 -0.97
CA ALA A 290 16.90 -12.62 -1.52
C ALA A 290 17.01 -12.34 -3.03
N ALA A 291 15.96 -12.66 -3.80
CA ALA A 291 15.89 -12.36 -5.23
C ALA A 291 15.90 -10.85 -5.52
N ALA A 292 15.17 -10.06 -4.74
CA ALA A 292 15.18 -8.60 -4.85
C ALA A 292 16.58 -8.01 -4.58
N LEU A 293 17.23 -8.44 -3.51
CA LEU A 293 18.58 -8.00 -3.16
C LEU A 293 19.62 -8.38 -4.21
N ALA A 294 19.58 -9.62 -4.70
CA ALA A 294 20.47 -10.09 -5.76
C ALA A 294 20.27 -9.31 -7.08
N GLY A 295 19.02 -9.15 -7.53
CA GLY A 295 18.70 -8.46 -8.77
C GLY A 295 19.00 -6.95 -8.73
N LEU A 296 18.78 -6.30 -7.58
CA LEU A 296 19.14 -4.89 -7.34
C LEU A 296 20.62 -4.68 -7.00
N GLY A 297 21.41 -5.74 -6.84
CA GLY A 297 22.84 -5.65 -6.48
C GLY A 297 23.09 -5.09 -5.08
N ARG A 298 22.19 -5.33 -4.11
CA ARG A 298 22.29 -4.83 -2.74
C ARG A 298 22.67 -5.94 -1.76
N PRO A 299 23.60 -5.71 -0.82
CA PRO A 299 24.06 -6.75 0.11
C PRO A 299 23.07 -7.03 1.26
N ARG A 300 22.15 -6.11 1.54
CA ARG A 300 21.14 -6.21 2.60
C ARG A 300 19.93 -5.35 2.28
N LEU A 301 18.81 -5.65 2.94
CA LEU A 301 17.66 -4.75 2.98
C LEU A 301 18.01 -3.58 3.90
N GLU A 302 18.03 -2.37 3.36
CA GLU A 302 18.08 -1.14 4.14
C GLU A 302 16.63 -0.72 4.41
N VAL A 303 16.06 -1.26 5.49
CA VAL A 303 14.86 -0.69 6.10
C VAL A 303 15.35 0.56 6.85
N ALA A 304 15.04 1.72 6.30
CA ALA A 304 15.21 3.01 6.95
C ALA A 304 13.94 3.38 7.72
#